data_AF-A0A4U7JE06-F1
#
_entry.id   AF-A0A4U7JE06-F1
#
_cell.length_a   1.000
_cell.length_b   1.000
_cell.length_c   1.000
_cell.angle_alpha   90.00
_cell.angle_beta   90.00
_cell.angle_gamma   90.00
#
_symmetry.space_group_name_H-M   'P 1'
#
loop_
_entity.id
_entity.type
_entity.pdbx_description
1 polymer ?
#
loop_
_entity_poly.entity_id
_entity_poly.type
_entity_poly.pdbx_seq_one_letter_code
_entity_poly.pdbx_strand_id
1 'polypeptide(L)'
;MHRRIRILLFIFLAVFSCLITRLFYIQIVGGNSMAKEASAQRSSNVNIESARGDFIDRNGIRLTNRTPGITLVLKPALLRDQMSSVEQICRFVGLDVEKTKEKIQRYNTPILVEIDKETKSILANMNIEGISFLNSLNRYNTDTKAKHLLGYLNKVDKIGINGLEKLYEKTLNYGHEDSLAVITDSNNELLNGLGYRIIKGDDKTKKLDIRLTIDYHIQATIEEALDKRGLTGAIVVENVNNGDIVAMCSKPDFDPNDIEKYLSNNKRPLFNRAVAQYNLGSVFKLIDLAAMFEKNPNFDMIYNCPGYIQVGDKEFKCSSYEKGGHGTIEINSALALSCNSYFINMALDLGADPILSMCNTLGLGNNTGLSLQGIDEAKGFVSPLSDIKNPGDIANVSIGQGQILATPVQIADLVATIANGGIKNNINVVDCVVNKEGNKVRDLKEISQKRVLSEVTAKRLKRLMEGVVSIGTGKQANLDGYGGAGGKTGSAETGQYIDGEKIIQAWFAGYFPANAPKYSVAIFIEDGKSGGTAAAPIFAEIGAEIMSKGL
;
A
#
# COMPACT_ATOMS: atom_id res chain seq x y z
N MET A 1 -42.45 -18.63 -78.69
CA MET A 1 -42.51 -17.47 -77.78
C MET A 1 -42.74 -17.85 -76.32
N HIS A 2 -43.75 -18.66 -75.99
CA HIS A 2 -44.16 -18.98 -74.61
C HIS A 2 -43.14 -19.73 -73.72
N ARG A 3 -42.18 -20.48 -74.28
CA ARG A 3 -41.15 -21.19 -73.49
C ARG A 3 -40.06 -20.26 -72.96
N ARG A 4 -39.63 -19.27 -73.77
CA ARG A 4 -38.63 -18.27 -73.37
C ARG A 4 -39.17 -17.33 -72.28
N ILE A 5 -40.45 -16.94 -72.39
CA ILE A 5 -41.15 -16.12 -71.39
C ILE A 5 -41.25 -16.84 -70.04
N ARG A 6 -41.60 -18.13 -70.02
CA ARG A 6 -41.67 -18.92 -68.78
C ARG A 6 -40.31 -19.09 -68.09
N ILE A 7 -39.24 -19.28 -68.89
CA ILE A 7 -37.87 -19.36 -68.35
C ILE A 7 -37.45 -18.03 -67.74
N LEU A 8 -37.70 -16.91 -68.42
CA LEU A 8 -37.41 -15.57 -67.89
C LEU A 8 -38.19 -15.27 -66.60
N LEU A 9 -39.47 -15.64 -66.54
CA LEU A 9 -40.29 -15.49 -65.34
C LEU A 9 -39.73 -16.32 -64.17
N PHE A 10 -39.30 -17.56 -64.43
CA PHE A 10 -38.73 -18.42 -63.40
C PHE A 10 -37.39 -17.88 -62.87
N ILE A 11 -36.55 -17.36 -63.76
CA ILE A 11 -35.30 -16.69 -63.37
C ILE A 11 -35.61 -15.46 -62.51
N PHE A 12 -36.58 -14.64 -62.91
CA PHE A 12 -37.01 -13.48 -62.13
C PHE A 12 -37.53 -13.85 -60.75
N LEU A 13 -38.38 -14.88 -60.65
CA LEU A 13 -38.90 -15.41 -59.39
C LEU A 13 -37.79 -15.97 -58.49
N ALA A 14 -36.82 -16.70 -59.07
CA ALA A 14 -35.68 -17.22 -58.32
C ALA A 14 -34.81 -16.09 -57.76
N VAL A 15 -34.53 -15.06 -58.55
CA VAL A 15 -33.78 -13.87 -58.11
C VAL A 15 -34.53 -13.13 -57.01
N PHE A 16 -35.84 -12.89 -57.17
CA PHE A 16 -36.66 -12.24 -56.14
C PHE A 16 -36.73 -13.06 -54.85
N SER A 17 -36.86 -14.39 -54.95
CA SER A 17 -36.85 -15.27 -53.79
C SER A 17 -35.51 -15.21 -53.04
N CYS A 18 -34.38 -15.16 -53.76
CA CYS A 18 -33.07 -14.97 -53.17
C CYS A 18 -32.96 -13.61 -52.45
N LEU A 19 -33.45 -12.53 -53.07
CA LEU A 19 -33.44 -11.19 -52.46
C LEU A 19 -34.32 -11.12 -51.22
N ILE A 20 -35.53 -11.71 -51.26
CA ILE A 20 -36.43 -11.78 -50.10
C ILE A 20 -35.79 -12.58 -48.97
N THR A 21 -35.17 -13.72 -49.28
CA THR A 21 -34.47 -14.55 -48.28
C THR A 21 -33.30 -13.78 -47.66
N ARG A 22 -32.54 -13.03 -48.48
CA ARG A 22 -31.46 -12.17 -47.99
C ARG A 22 -31.98 -11.03 -47.12
N LEU A 23 -33.09 -10.40 -47.50
CA LEU A 23 -33.72 -9.34 -46.72
C LEU A 23 -34.25 -9.87 -45.39
N PHE A 24 -34.89 -11.05 -45.39
CA PHE A 24 -35.36 -11.75 -44.18
C PHE A 24 -34.18 -12.06 -43.25
N TYR A 25 -33.06 -12.56 -43.80
CA TYR A 25 -31.86 -12.80 -43.01
C TYR A 25 -31.33 -11.51 -42.37
N ILE A 26 -31.26 -10.41 -43.12
CA ILE A 26 -30.77 -9.12 -42.61
C ILE A 26 -31.72 -8.54 -41.55
N GLN A 27 -33.04 -8.58 -41.77
CA GLN A 27 -34.00 -7.94 -40.86
C GLN A 27 -34.36 -8.78 -39.64
N ILE A 28 -34.47 -10.11 -39.76
CA ILE A 28 -34.99 -10.96 -38.69
C ILE A 28 -33.88 -11.75 -38.00
N VAL A 29 -32.93 -12.33 -38.73
CA VAL A 29 -31.85 -13.13 -38.13
C VAL A 29 -30.71 -12.23 -37.64
N GLY A 30 -30.25 -11.30 -38.47
CA GLY A 30 -29.17 -10.36 -38.18
C GLY A 30 -29.62 -9.00 -37.61
N GLY A 31 -30.92 -8.73 -37.62
CA GLY A 31 -31.47 -7.40 -37.34
C GLY A 31 -31.09 -6.86 -35.96
N ASN A 32 -31.15 -7.71 -34.93
CA ASN A 32 -30.76 -7.32 -33.58
C ASN A 32 -29.26 -6.98 -33.45
N SER A 33 -28.38 -7.71 -34.15
CA SER A 33 -26.94 -7.44 -34.13
C SER A 33 -26.62 -6.14 -34.87
N MET A 34 -27.18 -5.97 -36.08
CA MET A 34 -26.96 -4.79 -36.91
C MET A 34 -27.59 -3.52 -36.30
N ALA A 35 -28.76 -3.63 -35.65
CA ALA A 35 -29.36 -2.52 -34.93
C ALA A 35 -28.51 -2.11 -33.71
N LYS A 36 -27.88 -3.07 -33.03
CA LYS A 36 -26.95 -2.82 -31.93
C LYS A 36 -25.67 -2.12 -32.41
N GLU A 37 -25.08 -2.59 -33.51
CA GLU A 37 -23.90 -1.97 -34.13
C GLU A 37 -24.20 -0.56 -34.68
N ALA A 38 -25.33 -0.37 -35.36
CA ALA A 38 -25.74 0.93 -35.87
C ALA A 38 -26.09 1.91 -34.75
N SER A 39 -26.60 1.43 -33.62
CA SER A 39 -26.81 2.27 -32.43
C SER A 39 -25.48 2.63 -31.76
N ALA A 40 -24.54 1.69 -31.68
CA ALA A 40 -23.19 1.95 -31.17
C ALA A 40 -22.42 2.97 -32.02
N GLN A 41 -22.60 2.97 -33.34
CA GLN A 41 -22.02 3.98 -34.24
C GLN A 41 -22.64 5.38 -34.07
N ARG A 42 -23.90 5.47 -33.63
CA ARG A 42 -24.63 6.74 -33.43
C ARG A 42 -24.56 7.30 -32.00
N SER A 43 -24.00 6.53 -31.07
CA SER A 43 -23.87 6.93 -29.67
C SER A 43 -22.43 7.32 -29.35
N SER A 44 -22.21 8.56 -28.93
CA SER A 44 -20.96 8.92 -28.26
C SER A 44 -21.16 8.79 -26.77
N ASN A 45 -20.41 7.88 -26.14
CA ASN A 45 -20.60 7.52 -24.74
C ASN A 45 -19.44 8.04 -23.90
N VAL A 46 -19.77 8.56 -22.72
CA VAL A 46 -18.81 8.81 -21.65
C VAL A 46 -19.19 7.88 -20.52
N ASN A 47 -18.26 7.05 -20.04
CA ASN A 47 -18.53 6.23 -18.88
C ASN A 47 -18.87 7.15 -17.71
N ILE A 48 -20.05 6.95 -17.11
CA ILE A 48 -20.36 7.63 -15.86
C ILE A 48 -19.59 6.89 -14.79
N GLU A 49 -19.07 7.65 -13.84
CA GLU A 49 -18.49 7.15 -12.59
C GLU A 49 -19.55 6.38 -11.80
N SER A 50 -19.86 5.16 -12.23
CA SER A 50 -20.72 4.23 -11.53
C SER A 50 -19.83 3.11 -10.99
N ALA A 51 -19.68 3.12 -9.67
CA ALA A 51 -19.46 1.95 -8.86
C ALA A 51 -18.10 1.21 -8.91
N ARG A 52 -16.98 1.87 -9.28
CA ARG A 52 -15.63 1.29 -9.09
C ARG A 52 -15.56 0.59 -7.73
N GLY A 53 -15.14 -0.67 -7.76
CA GLY A 53 -14.95 -1.52 -6.60
C GLY A 53 -14.20 -0.80 -5.48
N ASP A 54 -14.55 -1.06 -4.24
CA ASP A 54 -13.90 -0.49 -3.07
C ASP A 54 -12.72 -1.33 -2.62
N PHE A 55 -11.78 -0.65 -1.97
CA PHE A 55 -10.93 -1.32 -1.01
C PHE A 55 -11.63 -1.30 0.34
N ILE A 56 -11.74 -2.46 0.94
CA ILE A 56 -12.41 -2.67 2.22
C ILE A 56 -11.38 -3.28 3.18
N ASP A 57 -11.37 -2.83 4.41
CA ASP A 57 -10.53 -3.38 5.47
C ASP A 57 -11.01 -4.78 5.90
N ARG A 58 -10.26 -5.43 6.79
CA ARG A 58 -10.58 -6.77 7.31
C ARG A 58 -11.93 -6.86 8.05
N ASN A 59 -12.48 -5.74 8.50
CA ASN A 59 -13.71 -5.63 9.30
C ASN A 59 -14.92 -5.17 8.47
N GLY A 60 -14.77 -4.95 7.16
CA GLY A 60 -15.85 -4.46 6.30
C GLY A 60 -15.94 -2.93 6.18
N ILE A 61 -14.99 -2.19 6.74
CA ILE A 61 -14.92 -0.73 6.67
C ILE A 61 -14.27 -0.32 5.33
N ARG A 62 -14.95 0.53 4.57
CA ARG A 62 -14.43 1.04 3.29
C ARG A 62 -13.22 1.97 3.52
N LEU A 63 -12.15 1.74 2.78
CA LEU A 63 -10.97 2.61 2.71
C LEU A 63 -11.13 3.69 1.63
N THR A 64 -11.90 3.41 0.59
CA THR A 64 -12.19 4.32 -0.53
C THR A 64 -13.67 4.69 -0.61
N ASN A 65 -14.01 5.72 -1.39
CA ASN A 65 -15.40 6.13 -1.65
C ASN A 65 -16.20 6.46 -0.37
N ARG A 66 -15.55 7.11 0.61
CA ARG A 66 -16.15 7.38 1.93
C ARG A 66 -16.95 8.67 2.00
N THR A 67 -16.63 9.65 1.15
CA THR A 67 -17.23 10.98 1.20
C THR A 67 -18.11 11.23 -0.02
N PRO A 68 -19.30 11.83 0.14
CA PRO A 68 -20.14 12.24 -0.98
C PRO A 68 -19.41 13.21 -1.91
N GLY A 69 -19.48 12.94 -3.20
CA GLY A 69 -19.01 13.78 -4.29
C GLY A 69 -20.17 14.30 -5.13
N ILE A 70 -19.92 15.36 -5.89
CA ILE A 70 -20.87 15.88 -6.87
C ILE A 70 -20.12 16.04 -8.18
N THR A 71 -20.65 15.45 -9.24
CA THR A 71 -20.13 15.60 -10.60
C THR A 71 -21.08 16.48 -11.40
N LEU A 72 -20.60 17.65 -11.83
CA LEU A 72 -21.22 18.50 -12.82
C LEU A 72 -21.07 17.86 -14.20
N VAL A 73 -22.19 17.73 -14.90
CA VAL A 73 -22.28 17.25 -16.27
C VAL A 73 -22.60 18.43 -17.17
N LEU A 74 -21.65 18.82 -18.01
CA LEU A 74 -21.88 19.76 -19.09
C LEU A 74 -22.32 18.99 -20.33
N LYS A 75 -23.38 19.46 -20.98
CA LYS A 75 -23.97 18.88 -22.19
C LYS A 75 -23.70 19.82 -23.37
N PRO A 76 -22.57 19.66 -24.10
CA PRO A 76 -22.12 20.62 -25.10
C PRO A 76 -23.18 21.09 -26.09
N ALA A 77 -23.94 20.14 -26.65
CA ALA A 77 -24.98 20.44 -27.63
C ALA A 77 -26.05 21.44 -27.15
N LEU A 78 -26.30 21.52 -25.84
CA LEU A 78 -27.25 22.47 -25.23
C LEU A 78 -26.57 23.78 -24.78
N LEU A 79 -25.24 23.78 -24.67
CA LEU A 79 -24.45 24.92 -24.20
C LEU A 79 -23.87 25.77 -25.33
N ARG A 80 -23.92 25.31 -26.60
CA ARG A 80 -23.30 26.00 -27.75
C ARG A 80 -23.76 27.45 -27.92
N ASP A 81 -25.04 27.72 -27.69
CA ASP A 81 -25.60 29.05 -27.86
C ASP A 81 -25.51 29.90 -26.58
N GLN A 82 -24.89 29.37 -25.52
CA GLN A 82 -24.81 29.98 -24.19
C GLN A 82 -23.37 30.18 -23.72
N MET A 83 -22.50 30.69 -24.61
CA MET A 83 -21.06 30.86 -24.32
C MET A 83 -20.77 31.75 -23.10
N SER A 84 -21.62 32.73 -22.80
CA SER A 84 -21.51 33.54 -21.58
C SER A 84 -21.74 32.71 -20.31
N SER A 85 -22.71 31.78 -20.32
CA SER A 85 -22.95 30.82 -19.24
C SER A 85 -21.76 29.87 -19.07
N VAL A 86 -21.15 29.43 -20.18
CA VAL A 86 -19.94 28.59 -20.16
C VAL A 86 -18.78 29.31 -19.48
N GLU A 87 -18.57 30.61 -19.76
CA GLU A 87 -17.54 31.40 -19.07
C GLU A 87 -17.77 31.48 -17.57
N GLN A 88 -19.02 31.68 -17.14
CA GLN A 88 -19.38 31.72 -15.73
C GLN A 88 -19.10 30.36 -15.06
N ILE A 89 -19.55 29.26 -15.67
CA ILE A 89 -19.29 27.90 -15.17
C ILE A 89 -17.79 27.66 -15.02
N CYS A 90 -16.99 27.97 -16.05
CA CYS A 90 -15.55 27.78 -16.01
C CYS A 90 -14.87 28.56 -14.88
N ARG A 91 -15.33 29.78 -14.59
CA ARG A 91 -14.81 30.59 -13.47
C ARG A 91 -15.12 29.98 -12.11
N PHE A 92 -16.34 29.46 -11.90
CA PHE A 92 -16.71 28.83 -10.63
C PHE A 92 -16.01 27.48 -10.41
N VAL A 93 -15.78 26.73 -11.49
CA VAL A 93 -15.24 25.37 -11.42
C VAL A 93 -13.71 25.34 -11.60
N GLY A 94 -13.09 26.46 -11.98
CA GLY A 94 -11.65 26.56 -12.21
C GLY A 94 -11.16 25.90 -13.50
N LEU A 95 -12.02 25.83 -14.53
CA LEU A 95 -11.66 25.29 -15.84
C LEU A 95 -11.05 26.36 -16.74
N ASP A 96 -10.17 25.93 -17.64
CA ASP A 96 -9.69 26.76 -18.74
C ASP A 96 -10.84 27.11 -19.69
N VAL A 97 -11.19 28.40 -19.73
CA VAL A 97 -12.35 28.91 -20.47
C VAL A 97 -12.25 28.58 -21.95
N GLU A 98 -11.09 28.87 -22.57
CA GLU A 98 -10.91 28.76 -24.01
C GLU A 98 -10.87 27.30 -24.46
N LYS A 99 -10.15 26.44 -23.73
CA LYS A 99 -10.16 24.98 -24.00
C LYS A 99 -11.55 24.38 -23.82
N THR A 100 -12.32 24.85 -22.85
CA THR A 100 -13.67 24.33 -22.59
C THR A 100 -14.64 24.77 -23.69
N LYS A 101 -14.58 26.04 -24.12
CA LYS A 101 -15.35 26.53 -25.27
C LYS A 101 -15.03 25.75 -26.54
N GLU A 102 -13.74 25.53 -26.84
CA GLU A 102 -13.32 24.75 -28.01
C GLU A 102 -13.92 23.34 -27.97
N LYS A 103 -13.84 22.65 -26.82
CA LYS A 103 -14.44 21.32 -26.64
C LYS A 103 -15.95 21.33 -26.86
N ILE A 104 -16.66 22.34 -26.33
CA ILE A 104 -18.12 22.45 -26.45
C ILE A 104 -18.56 22.71 -27.90
N GLN A 105 -17.81 23.55 -28.61
CA GLN A 105 -18.08 23.85 -30.02
C GLN A 105 -17.79 22.63 -30.91
N ARG A 106 -16.73 21.89 -30.62
CA ARG A 106 -16.23 20.81 -31.49
C ARG A 106 -16.90 19.45 -31.26
N TYR A 107 -17.31 19.14 -30.03
CA TYR A 107 -17.79 17.80 -29.65
C TYR A 107 -19.14 17.87 -28.93
N ASN A 108 -19.95 16.81 -29.07
CA ASN A 108 -21.20 16.62 -28.32
C ASN A 108 -21.01 15.79 -27.03
N THR A 109 -19.81 15.26 -26.84
CA THR A 109 -19.47 14.37 -25.73
C THR A 109 -19.59 15.11 -24.39
N PRO A 110 -20.35 14.59 -23.41
CA PRO A 110 -20.46 15.21 -22.09
C PRO A 110 -19.11 15.50 -21.46
N ILE A 111 -19.00 16.62 -20.75
CA ILE A 111 -17.82 16.96 -19.94
C ILE A 111 -18.20 16.78 -18.47
N LEU A 112 -17.47 15.93 -17.77
CA LEU A 112 -17.68 15.62 -16.36
C LEU A 112 -16.66 16.38 -15.52
N VAL A 113 -17.12 17.05 -14.48
CA VAL A 113 -16.26 17.83 -13.58
C VAL A 113 -16.70 17.69 -12.15
N GLU A 114 -15.80 17.28 -11.26
CA GLU A 114 -16.07 17.22 -9.83
C GLU A 114 -16.18 18.63 -9.25
N ILE A 115 -17.21 18.87 -8.44
CA ILE A 115 -17.47 20.16 -7.80
C ILE A 115 -17.87 19.97 -6.34
N ASP A 116 -17.70 21.01 -5.54
CA ASP A 116 -18.20 21.04 -4.17
C ASP A 116 -19.70 21.38 -4.10
N LYS A 117 -20.26 21.28 -2.88
CA LYS A 117 -21.68 21.52 -2.61
C LYS A 117 -22.08 23.00 -2.74
N GLU A 118 -21.14 23.92 -2.50
CA GLU A 118 -21.38 25.35 -2.61
C GLU A 118 -21.53 25.76 -4.07
N THR A 119 -20.58 25.33 -4.91
CA THR A 119 -20.57 25.47 -6.36
C THR A 119 -21.81 24.86 -6.98
N LYS A 120 -22.24 23.65 -6.54
CA LYS A 120 -23.51 23.05 -6.99
C LYS A 120 -24.70 23.97 -6.71
N SER A 121 -24.76 24.56 -5.52
CA SER A 121 -25.88 25.39 -5.10
C SER A 121 -25.95 26.68 -5.92
N ILE A 122 -24.79 27.30 -6.19
CA ILE A 122 -24.67 28.48 -7.05
C ILE A 122 -25.13 28.16 -8.47
N LEU A 123 -24.57 27.11 -9.09
CA LEU A 123 -24.87 26.73 -10.47
C LEU A 123 -26.32 26.27 -10.64
N ALA A 124 -26.89 25.58 -9.65
CA ALA A 124 -28.30 25.18 -9.66
C ALA A 124 -29.25 26.40 -9.67
N ASN A 125 -28.90 27.47 -8.96
CA ASN A 125 -29.70 28.70 -8.92
C ASN A 125 -29.65 29.52 -10.22
N MET A 126 -28.64 29.29 -11.06
CA MET A 126 -28.50 29.99 -12.34
C MET A 126 -29.45 29.46 -13.43
N ASN A 127 -30.09 28.30 -13.22
CA ASN A 127 -31.02 27.69 -14.17
C ASN A 127 -30.45 27.58 -15.61
N ILE A 128 -29.16 27.27 -15.74
CA ILE A 128 -28.50 27.12 -17.03
C ILE A 128 -29.00 25.85 -17.71
N GLU A 129 -29.50 25.98 -18.94
CA GLU A 129 -29.87 24.81 -19.74
C GLU A 129 -28.60 24.11 -20.24
N GLY A 130 -28.55 22.78 -20.12
CA GLY A 130 -27.36 22.00 -20.53
C GLY A 130 -26.39 21.64 -19.40
N ILE A 131 -26.71 21.96 -18.15
CA ILE A 131 -26.01 21.38 -16.99
C ILE A 131 -26.87 20.34 -16.26
N SER A 132 -26.24 19.37 -15.62
CA SER A 132 -26.89 18.41 -14.72
C SER A 132 -25.92 18.00 -13.63
N PHE A 133 -26.45 17.51 -12.51
CA PHE A 133 -25.63 17.08 -11.38
C PHE A 133 -25.84 15.60 -11.12
N LEU A 134 -24.74 14.86 -11.02
CA LEU A 134 -24.73 13.48 -10.58
C LEU A 134 -24.16 13.43 -9.16
N ASN A 135 -24.85 12.72 -8.26
CA ASN A 135 -24.26 12.41 -6.96
C ASN A 135 -23.28 11.25 -7.17
N SER A 136 -22.06 11.43 -6.71
CA SER A 136 -20.98 10.44 -6.77
C SER A 136 -20.38 10.25 -5.37
N LEU A 137 -19.33 9.43 -5.27
CA LEU A 137 -18.50 9.33 -4.08
C LEU A 137 -17.10 9.73 -4.48
N ASN A 138 -16.45 10.58 -3.71
CA ASN A 138 -15.04 10.88 -3.95
C ASN A 138 -14.23 9.64 -3.59
N ARG A 139 -13.47 9.13 -4.57
CA ARG A 139 -12.63 7.95 -4.39
C ARG A 139 -11.71 8.10 -3.20
N TYR A 140 -11.08 9.27 -3.11
CA TYR A 140 -10.15 9.66 -2.07
C TYR A 140 -10.48 11.04 -1.53
N ASN A 141 -10.09 11.27 -0.28
CA ASN A 141 -9.95 12.57 0.33
C ASN A 141 -8.58 12.68 1.04
N THR A 142 -8.31 13.84 1.65
CA THR A 142 -7.05 14.11 2.35
C THR A 142 -6.77 13.15 3.52
N ASP A 143 -7.82 12.61 4.15
CA ASP A 143 -7.77 11.67 5.29
C ASP A 143 -7.82 10.19 4.88
N THR A 144 -7.76 9.89 3.57
CA THR A 144 -7.73 8.49 3.07
C THR A 144 -6.59 7.73 3.73
N LYS A 145 -6.87 6.57 4.33
CA LYS A 145 -5.87 5.73 4.99
C LYS A 145 -5.18 4.80 4.01
N ALA A 146 -3.95 4.39 4.33
CA ALA A 146 -3.14 3.43 3.58
C ALA A 146 -2.83 3.86 2.12
N LYS A 147 -2.62 5.17 1.87
CA LYS A 147 -2.46 5.74 0.52
C LYS A 147 -1.34 5.07 -0.30
N HIS A 148 -0.20 4.75 0.32
CA HIS A 148 0.91 4.07 -0.36
C HIS A 148 0.60 2.61 -0.75
N LEU A 149 -0.35 1.97 -0.08
CA LEU A 149 -0.85 0.66 -0.47
C LEU A 149 -1.87 0.77 -1.60
N LEU A 150 -2.89 1.62 -1.39
CA LEU A 150 -3.96 1.80 -2.37
C LEU A 150 -3.40 2.28 -3.71
N GLY A 151 -2.48 3.24 -3.68
CA GLY A 151 -2.00 3.95 -4.86
C GLY A 151 -2.95 5.07 -5.26
N TYR A 152 -3.03 5.34 -6.56
CA TYR A 152 -3.84 6.44 -7.09
C TYR A 152 -4.27 6.17 -8.53
N LEU A 153 -5.27 6.94 -8.96
CA LEU A 153 -5.81 6.94 -10.31
C LEU A 153 -5.20 8.07 -11.13
N ASN A 154 -5.17 7.91 -12.44
CA ASN A 154 -4.92 9.02 -13.34
C ASN A 154 -6.10 10.01 -13.26
N LYS A 155 -5.78 11.31 -13.18
CA LYS A 155 -6.75 12.39 -13.03
C LYS A 155 -7.76 12.47 -14.19
N VAL A 156 -7.36 12.09 -15.40
CA VAL A 156 -8.15 12.27 -16.62
C VAL A 156 -9.05 11.07 -16.92
N ASP A 157 -8.47 9.88 -17.04
CA ASP A 157 -9.19 8.66 -17.45
C ASP A 157 -9.62 7.79 -16.25
N LYS A 158 -9.22 8.16 -15.03
CA LYS A 158 -9.53 7.45 -13.77
C LYS A 158 -9.06 5.99 -13.74
N ILE A 159 -8.04 5.66 -14.53
CA ILE A 159 -7.40 4.34 -14.54
C ILE A 159 -6.38 4.25 -13.39
N GLY A 160 -6.31 3.10 -12.72
CA GLY A 160 -5.30 2.83 -11.68
C GLY A 160 -3.87 2.84 -12.22
N ILE A 161 -3.03 3.74 -11.71
CA ILE A 161 -1.64 3.94 -12.18
C ILE A 161 -0.61 3.33 -11.25
N ASN A 162 -0.90 3.25 -9.96
CA ASN A 162 0.02 2.76 -8.94
C ASN A 162 -0.70 1.90 -7.88
N GLY A 163 0.08 1.12 -7.13
CA GLY A 163 -0.39 0.33 -5.99
C GLY A 163 -1.47 -0.69 -6.36
N LEU A 164 -2.34 -0.97 -5.39
CA LEU A 164 -3.44 -1.92 -5.55
C LEU A 164 -4.47 -1.45 -6.58
N GLU A 165 -4.67 -0.14 -6.79
CA GLU A 165 -5.54 0.37 -7.85
C GLU A 165 -5.10 -0.14 -9.23
N LYS A 166 -3.79 -0.11 -9.50
CA LYS A 166 -3.23 -0.61 -10.77
C LYS A 166 -3.38 -2.13 -10.89
N LEU A 167 -3.02 -2.86 -9.83
CA LEU A 167 -3.07 -4.32 -9.86
C LEU A 167 -4.50 -4.83 -10.09
N TYR A 168 -5.47 -4.26 -9.37
CA TYR A 168 -6.85 -4.70 -9.39
C TYR A 168 -7.75 -3.91 -10.34
N GLU A 169 -7.19 -3.09 -11.24
CA GLU A 169 -7.94 -2.25 -12.20
C GLU A 169 -9.10 -3.00 -12.87
N LYS A 170 -8.82 -4.20 -13.41
CA LYS A 170 -9.84 -5.03 -14.08
C LYS A 170 -10.91 -5.59 -13.14
N THR A 171 -10.54 -5.88 -11.89
CA THR A 171 -11.46 -6.42 -10.88
C THR A 171 -12.34 -5.32 -10.32
N LEU A 172 -11.72 -4.19 -9.96
CA LEU A 172 -12.41 -3.00 -9.46
C LEU A 172 -13.32 -2.40 -10.52
N ASN A 173 -12.96 -2.50 -11.80
CA ASN A 173 -13.83 -2.05 -12.89
C ASN A 173 -14.79 -3.12 -13.42
N TYR A 174 -14.86 -4.30 -12.79
CA TYR A 174 -15.73 -5.36 -13.26
C TYR A 174 -17.19 -4.91 -13.19
N GLY A 175 -17.92 -5.14 -14.27
CA GLY A 175 -19.35 -4.86 -14.31
C GLY A 175 -19.79 -3.43 -14.59
N HIS A 176 -18.87 -2.52 -14.89
CA HIS A 176 -19.23 -1.15 -15.25
C HIS A 176 -19.58 -1.04 -16.71
N GLU A 177 -20.86 -0.87 -16.97
CA GLU A 177 -21.40 -0.58 -18.30
C GLU A 177 -22.25 0.70 -18.29
N ASP A 178 -22.38 1.40 -17.13
CA ASP A 178 -23.15 2.64 -17.11
C ASP A 178 -22.40 3.76 -17.83
N SER A 179 -23.09 4.38 -18.78
CA SER A 179 -22.52 5.45 -19.58
C SER A 179 -23.53 6.55 -19.82
N LEU A 180 -23.05 7.79 -19.88
CA LEU A 180 -23.78 8.94 -20.37
C LEU A 180 -23.58 8.97 -21.87
N ALA A 181 -24.61 8.55 -22.58
CA ALA A 181 -24.64 8.57 -24.03
C ALA A 181 -25.27 9.87 -24.52
N VAL A 182 -24.69 10.44 -25.57
CA VAL A 182 -25.39 11.38 -26.44
C VAL A 182 -25.74 10.66 -27.74
N ILE A 183 -27.01 10.71 -28.11
CA ILE A 183 -27.53 10.05 -29.32
C ILE A 183 -27.77 11.12 -30.38
N THR A 184 -27.00 11.03 -31.47
CA THR A 184 -27.03 12.01 -32.57
C THR A 184 -27.40 11.36 -33.90
N ASP A 185 -27.82 12.20 -34.85
CA ASP A 185 -28.02 11.79 -36.23
C ASP A 185 -26.70 11.81 -37.03
N SER A 186 -26.77 11.55 -38.34
CA SER A 186 -25.59 11.57 -39.23
C SER A 186 -24.93 12.94 -39.39
N ASN A 187 -25.63 14.02 -39.02
CA ASN A 187 -25.13 15.40 -39.07
C ASN A 187 -24.61 15.86 -37.69
N ASN A 188 -24.58 14.96 -36.70
CA ASN A 188 -24.16 15.24 -35.33
C ASN A 188 -25.12 16.21 -34.59
N GLU A 189 -26.40 16.23 -34.98
CA GLU A 189 -27.47 16.94 -34.26
C GLU A 189 -28.15 16.00 -33.26
N LEU A 190 -28.70 16.55 -32.17
CA LEU A 190 -29.39 15.76 -31.15
C LEU A 190 -30.65 15.13 -31.73
N LEU A 191 -30.80 13.81 -31.61
CA LEU A 191 -32.04 13.15 -32.00
C LEU A 191 -33.16 13.51 -31.02
N ASN A 192 -34.23 14.08 -31.55
CA ASN A 192 -35.40 14.50 -30.78
C ASN A 192 -35.97 13.35 -29.94
N GLY A 193 -36.15 13.61 -28.65
CA GLY A 193 -36.62 12.64 -27.67
C GLY A 193 -35.54 11.69 -27.11
N LEU A 194 -34.39 11.53 -27.77
CA LEU A 194 -33.29 10.67 -27.29
C LEU A 194 -32.21 11.47 -26.56
N GLY A 195 -31.59 12.47 -27.19
CA GLY A 195 -30.66 13.41 -26.55
C GLY A 195 -29.56 12.77 -25.67
N TYR A 196 -29.32 13.36 -24.50
CA TYR A 196 -28.41 12.81 -23.48
C TYR A 196 -29.14 11.84 -22.56
N ARG A 197 -28.62 10.60 -22.40
CA ARG A 197 -29.23 9.56 -21.56
C ARG A 197 -28.20 8.77 -20.79
N ILE A 198 -28.59 8.30 -19.60
CA ILE A 198 -27.86 7.29 -18.85
C ILE A 198 -28.25 5.93 -19.42
N ILE A 199 -27.32 5.25 -20.07
CA ILE A 199 -27.44 3.83 -20.42
C ILE A 199 -26.94 3.07 -19.20
N LYS A 200 -27.80 2.25 -18.60
CA LYS A 200 -27.41 1.35 -17.51
C LYS A 200 -26.94 0.02 -18.06
N GLY A 201 -25.88 -0.51 -17.46
CA GLY A 201 -25.44 -1.88 -17.64
C GLY A 201 -26.46 -2.90 -17.17
N ASP A 202 -26.27 -4.17 -17.56
CA ASP A 202 -27.12 -5.26 -17.09
C ASP A 202 -27.03 -5.39 -15.55
N ASP A 203 -28.09 -4.98 -14.85
CA ASP A 203 -28.16 -4.48 -13.45
C ASP A 203 -27.98 -5.58 -12.36
N LYS A 204 -27.56 -6.79 -12.74
CA LYS A 204 -27.48 -7.94 -11.82
C LYS A 204 -26.01 -8.25 -11.49
N THR A 205 -25.61 -7.89 -10.27
CA THR A 205 -24.53 -8.49 -9.45
C THR A 205 -23.05 -8.22 -9.77
N LYS A 206 -22.67 -7.16 -10.50
CA LYS A 206 -21.31 -7.09 -11.05
C LYS A 206 -20.25 -6.25 -10.29
N LYS A 207 -20.53 -5.53 -9.20
CA LYS A 207 -19.46 -4.81 -8.45
C LYS A 207 -18.63 -5.79 -7.62
N LEU A 208 -17.31 -5.72 -7.80
CA LEU A 208 -16.35 -6.49 -7.02
C LEU A 208 -15.46 -5.55 -6.21
N ASP A 209 -15.36 -5.82 -4.92
CA ASP A 209 -14.52 -5.10 -3.98
C ASP A 209 -13.31 -5.97 -3.61
N ILE A 210 -12.23 -5.33 -3.16
CA ILE A 210 -11.03 -6.00 -2.69
C ILE A 210 -10.96 -5.83 -1.18
N ARG A 211 -11.03 -6.94 -0.44
CA ARG A 211 -10.82 -6.97 1.00
C ARG A 211 -9.34 -7.10 1.32
N LEU A 212 -8.82 -6.13 2.06
CA LEU A 212 -7.46 -6.10 2.56
C LEU A 212 -7.37 -6.75 3.94
N THR A 213 -6.15 -7.11 4.34
CA THR A 213 -5.86 -7.55 5.71
C THR A 213 -5.71 -6.38 6.68
N ILE A 214 -5.62 -5.16 6.14
CA ILE A 214 -5.52 -3.90 6.89
C ILE A 214 -6.73 -3.74 7.81
N ASP A 215 -6.48 -3.28 9.03
CA ASP A 215 -7.47 -2.80 9.97
C ASP A 215 -7.52 -1.28 9.91
N TYR A 216 -8.69 -0.71 9.63
CA TYR A 216 -8.87 0.72 9.48
C TYR A 216 -8.44 1.52 10.72
N HIS A 217 -8.75 1.02 11.91
CA HIS A 217 -8.49 1.73 13.16
C HIS A 217 -7.01 1.66 13.54
N ILE A 218 -6.37 0.50 13.37
CA ILE A 218 -4.92 0.37 13.58
C ILE A 218 -4.16 1.24 12.57
N GLN A 219 -4.57 1.24 11.30
CA GLN A 219 -3.98 2.08 10.26
C GLN A 219 -4.07 3.57 10.60
N ALA A 220 -5.24 4.03 11.02
CA ALA A 220 -5.43 5.42 11.44
C ALA A 220 -4.54 5.80 12.63
N THR A 221 -4.44 4.93 13.64
CA THR A 221 -3.59 5.13 14.82
C THR A 221 -2.11 5.28 14.44
N ILE A 222 -1.56 4.42 13.56
CA ILE A 222 -0.14 4.52 13.18
C ILE A 222 0.17 5.74 12.31
N GLU A 223 -0.77 6.16 11.45
CA GLU A 223 -0.61 7.36 10.63
C GLU A 223 -0.62 8.63 11.50
N GLU A 224 -1.59 8.71 12.42
CA GLU A 224 -1.75 9.83 13.34
C GLU A 224 -0.54 9.96 14.29
N ALA A 225 0.03 8.85 14.75
CA ALA A 225 1.19 8.85 15.64
C ALA A 225 2.44 9.50 15.00
N LEU A 226 2.65 9.31 13.69
CA LEU A 226 3.72 9.97 12.93
C LEU A 226 3.38 11.43 12.59
N ASP A 227 2.14 11.70 12.15
CA ASP A 227 1.69 13.04 11.77
C ASP A 227 1.78 14.03 12.94
N LYS A 228 1.32 13.63 14.14
CA LYS A 228 1.40 14.45 15.37
C LYS A 228 2.81 14.91 15.70
N ARG A 229 3.82 14.13 15.30
CA ARG A 229 5.24 14.41 15.57
C ARG A 229 5.96 15.04 14.38
N GLY A 230 5.31 15.13 13.21
CA GLY A 230 5.92 15.62 11.98
C GLY A 230 7.14 14.82 11.52
N LEU A 231 7.19 13.52 11.84
CA LEU A 231 8.34 12.66 11.58
C LEU A 231 8.30 12.03 10.19
N THR A 232 9.48 11.88 9.59
CA THR A 232 9.68 11.13 8.34
C THR A 232 10.06 9.69 8.67
N GLY A 233 9.28 8.73 8.19
CA GLY A 233 9.47 7.34 8.59
C GLY A 233 8.40 6.39 8.09
N ALA A 234 8.38 5.18 8.64
CA ALA A 234 7.40 4.15 8.38
C ALA A 234 7.06 3.36 9.64
N ILE A 235 5.84 2.84 9.69
CA ILE A 235 5.40 1.87 10.70
C ILE A 235 4.73 0.71 9.98
N VAL A 236 5.11 -0.51 10.33
CA VAL A 236 4.48 -1.74 9.87
C VAL A 236 3.97 -2.50 11.09
N VAL A 237 2.72 -2.93 11.06
CA VAL A 237 2.10 -3.79 12.07
C VAL A 237 1.67 -5.08 11.41
N GLU A 238 2.18 -6.20 11.90
CA GLU A 238 1.90 -7.54 11.42
C GLU A 238 1.21 -8.36 12.50
N ASN A 239 0.22 -9.17 12.12
CA ASN A 239 -0.37 -10.17 12.99
C ASN A 239 0.56 -11.38 13.10
N VAL A 240 1.06 -11.60 14.32
CA VAL A 240 2.08 -12.62 14.65
C VAL A 240 1.64 -14.03 14.23
N ASN A 241 0.35 -14.34 14.31
CA ASN A 241 -0.14 -15.71 14.17
C ASN A 241 -0.33 -16.14 12.71
N ASN A 242 -0.49 -15.19 11.78
CA ASN A 242 -0.90 -15.52 10.42
C ASN A 242 -0.20 -14.70 9.30
N GLY A 243 0.70 -13.77 9.64
CA GLY A 243 1.46 -12.99 8.67
C GLY A 243 0.69 -11.86 7.99
N ASP A 244 -0.53 -11.55 8.44
CA ASP A 244 -1.30 -10.45 7.89
C ASP A 244 -0.66 -9.10 8.27
N ILE A 245 -0.35 -8.26 7.29
CA ILE A 245 -0.09 -6.84 7.53
C ILE A 245 -1.43 -6.19 7.87
N VAL A 246 -1.59 -5.80 9.13
CA VAL A 246 -2.82 -5.17 9.63
C VAL A 246 -2.74 -3.65 9.57
N ALA A 247 -1.53 -3.08 9.48
CA ALA A 247 -1.34 -1.68 9.17
C ALA A 247 0.05 -1.44 8.58
N MET A 248 0.15 -0.52 7.62
CA MET A 248 1.41 -0.10 7.04
C MET A 248 1.33 1.37 6.61
N CYS A 249 2.17 2.22 7.19
CA CYS A 249 2.23 3.64 6.84
C CYS A 249 3.64 4.07 6.45
N SER A 250 3.70 5.10 5.59
CA SER A 250 4.91 5.83 5.22
C SER A 250 4.60 7.31 5.32
N LYS A 251 5.49 8.09 5.93
CA LYS A 251 5.35 9.54 6.09
C LYS A 251 6.62 10.28 5.67
N PRO A 252 6.51 11.50 5.11
CA PRO A 252 5.25 12.18 4.75
C PRO A 252 4.50 11.45 3.62
N ASP A 253 3.18 11.59 3.60
CA ASP A 253 2.31 11.04 2.57
C ASP A 253 1.87 12.13 1.57
N PHE A 254 0.98 11.76 0.66
CA PHE A 254 0.54 12.61 -0.45
C PHE A 254 -0.99 12.70 -0.52
N ASP A 255 -1.50 13.57 -1.38
CA ASP A 255 -2.90 13.58 -1.79
C ASP A 255 -3.03 12.77 -3.09
N PRO A 256 -3.76 11.65 -3.11
CA PRO A 256 -3.96 10.84 -4.32
C PRO A 256 -4.65 11.60 -5.47
N ASN A 257 -5.35 12.70 -5.17
CA ASN A 257 -6.01 13.54 -6.17
C ASN A 257 -5.09 14.63 -6.78
N ASP A 258 -3.90 14.86 -6.19
CA ASP A 258 -2.95 15.92 -6.60
C ASP A 258 -1.49 15.45 -6.56
N ILE A 259 -1.17 14.42 -7.35
CA ILE A 259 0.17 13.81 -7.41
C ILE A 259 1.25 14.79 -7.88
N GLU A 260 0.89 15.70 -8.81
CA GLU A 260 1.80 16.65 -9.46
C GLU A 260 2.56 17.51 -8.44
N LYS A 261 1.88 17.91 -7.35
CA LYS A 261 2.46 18.66 -6.23
C LYS A 261 3.60 17.93 -5.51
N TYR A 262 3.63 16.60 -5.57
CA TYR A 262 4.56 15.78 -4.79
C TYR A 262 5.71 15.20 -5.61
N LEU A 263 5.71 15.33 -6.94
CA LEU A 263 6.75 14.80 -7.83
C LEU A 263 8.14 15.40 -7.54
N SER A 264 8.20 16.71 -7.29
CA SER A 264 9.45 17.45 -7.06
C SER A 264 9.69 17.76 -5.58
N ASN A 265 9.00 17.07 -4.67
CA ASN A 265 9.10 17.37 -3.24
C ASN A 265 10.34 16.70 -2.62
N ASN A 266 11.19 17.50 -1.96
CA ASN A 266 12.45 17.06 -1.35
C ASN A 266 12.27 15.95 -0.30
N LYS A 267 11.14 15.90 0.42
CA LYS A 267 10.86 14.85 1.41
C LYS A 267 10.32 13.54 0.79
N ARG A 268 10.20 13.47 -0.54
CA ARG A 268 9.75 12.29 -1.32
C ARG A 268 8.48 11.63 -0.76
N PRO A 269 7.32 12.31 -0.76
CA PRO A 269 6.11 11.76 -0.12
C PRO A 269 5.49 10.59 -0.87
N LEU A 270 5.76 10.46 -2.18
CA LEU A 270 5.34 9.32 -3.00
C LEU A 270 6.14 8.04 -2.69
N PHE A 271 7.26 8.14 -1.99
CA PHE A 271 8.13 7.01 -1.67
C PHE A 271 7.56 6.21 -0.49
N ASN A 272 7.31 4.92 -0.71
CA ASN A 272 6.88 4.02 0.36
C ASN A 272 8.09 3.51 1.16
N ARG A 273 8.32 4.15 2.31
CA ARG A 273 9.42 3.83 3.21
C ARG A 273 9.24 2.47 3.90
N ALA A 274 8.03 1.96 4.02
CA ALA A 274 7.78 0.68 4.69
C ALA A 274 8.38 -0.52 3.94
N VAL A 275 8.56 -0.40 2.62
CA VAL A 275 9.06 -1.45 1.73
C VAL A 275 10.43 -1.12 1.13
N ALA A 276 11.04 -0.02 1.58
CA ALA A 276 12.38 0.40 1.20
C ALA A 276 13.43 -0.18 2.14
N GLN A 277 14.67 -0.31 1.66
CA GLN A 277 15.75 -0.94 2.41
C GLN A 277 16.63 0.09 3.14
N TYR A 278 16.98 -0.19 4.39
CA TYR A 278 17.80 0.67 5.24
C TYR A 278 18.73 -0.15 6.13
N ASN A 279 19.66 0.52 6.81
CA ASN A 279 20.55 -0.14 7.76
C ASN A 279 19.76 -0.51 9.02
N LEU A 280 19.97 -1.74 9.53
CA LEU A 280 19.23 -2.27 10.67
C LEU A 280 19.79 -1.76 12.01
N GLY A 281 21.09 -1.47 12.06
CA GLY A 281 21.81 -1.21 13.30
C GLY A 281 21.59 -2.33 14.31
N SER A 282 21.42 -1.97 15.58
CA SER A 282 21.31 -2.94 16.68
C SER A 282 20.06 -3.84 16.66
N VAL A 283 19.11 -3.68 15.72
CA VAL A 283 18.06 -4.68 15.51
C VAL A 283 18.66 -6.00 15.00
N PHE A 284 19.76 -5.93 14.23
CA PHE A 284 20.47 -7.10 13.68
C PHE A 284 20.94 -8.09 14.76
N LYS A 285 21.19 -7.60 15.97
CA LYS A 285 21.61 -8.41 17.13
C LYS A 285 20.63 -9.54 17.48
N LEU A 286 19.36 -9.43 17.08
CA LEU A 286 18.39 -10.52 17.22
C LEU A 286 18.74 -11.72 16.32
N ILE A 287 19.26 -11.45 15.12
CA ILE A 287 19.72 -12.45 14.16
C ILE A 287 21.00 -13.12 14.66
N ASP A 288 21.96 -12.34 15.18
CA ASP A 288 23.19 -12.91 15.76
C ASP A 288 22.89 -13.89 16.89
N LEU A 289 21.95 -13.54 17.79
CA LEU A 289 21.51 -14.42 18.87
C LEU A 289 20.73 -15.63 18.36
N ALA A 290 19.87 -15.45 17.36
CA ALA A 290 19.16 -16.57 16.73
C ALA A 290 20.16 -17.59 16.16
N ALA A 291 21.16 -17.12 15.41
CA ALA A 291 22.21 -17.96 14.84
C ALA A 291 23.03 -18.67 15.93
N MET A 292 23.41 -17.94 17.00
CA MET A 292 24.15 -18.52 18.12
C MET A 292 23.34 -19.58 18.86
N PHE A 293 22.05 -19.34 19.13
CA PHE A 293 21.20 -20.29 19.84
C PHE A 293 20.82 -21.52 19.01
N GLU A 294 20.67 -21.40 17.70
CA GLU A 294 20.48 -22.57 16.83
C GLU A 294 21.76 -23.44 16.78
N LYS A 295 22.95 -22.84 16.86
CA LYS A 295 24.22 -23.58 16.95
C LYS A 295 24.47 -24.15 18.36
N ASN A 296 24.15 -23.39 19.40
CA ASN A 296 24.34 -23.73 20.81
C ASN A 296 23.13 -23.26 21.65
N PRO A 297 22.12 -24.12 21.85
CA PRO A 297 20.90 -23.78 22.57
C PRO A 297 21.10 -23.36 24.04
N ASN A 298 22.25 -23.71 24.64
CA ASN A 298 22.62 -23.40 26.02
C ASN A 298 23.67 -22.28 26.11
N PHE A 299 23.97 -21.57 25.02
CA PHE A 299 24.95 -20.48 25.02
C PHE A 299 24.60 -19.43 26.07
N ASP A 300 25.51 -19.19 27.01
CA ASP A 300 25.38 -18.17 28.05
C ASP A 300 26.79 -17.64 28.36
N MET A 301 27.10 -16.43 27.87
CA MET A 301 28.42 -15.83 27.94
C MET A 301 28.41 -14.67 28.93
N ILE A 302 29.42 -14.66 29.80
CA ILE A 302 29.78 -13.50 30.62
C ILE A 302 30.93 -12.78 29.93
N TYR A 303 30.79 -11.47 29.74
CA TYR A 303 31.77 -10.67 29.01
C TYR A 303 32.08 -9.39 29.77
N ASN A 304 33.36 -9.04 29.88
CA ASN A 304 33.76 -7.74 30.40
C ASN A 304 33.85 -6.72 29.27
N CYS A 305 32.94 -5.75 29.24
CA CYS A 305 32.93 -4.68 28.26
C CYS A 305 33.71 -3.45 28.77
N PRO A 306 34.94 -3.20 28.28
CA PRO A 306 35.72 -2.01 28.64
C PRO A 306 35.27 -0.75 27.86
N GLY A 307 34.17 -0.84 27.12
CA GLY A 307 33.65 0.25 26.28
C GLY A 307 33.99 0.11 24.80
N TYR A 308 34.88 -0.80 24.42
CA TYR A 308 35.25 -1.08 23.03
C TYR A 308 35.71 -2.53 22.88
N ILE A 309 35.86 -2.97 21.62
CA ILE A 309 36.62 -4.16 21.25
C ILE A 309 37.60 -3.82 20.13
N GLN A 310 38.83 -4.30 20.26
CA GLN A 310 39.85 -4.16 19.23
C GLN A 310 39.75 -5.34 18.25
N VAL A 311 39.60 -5.05 16.95
CA VAL A 311 39.53 -6.05 15.89
C VAL A 311 40.55 -5.70 14.82
N GLY A 312 41.68 -6.41 14.82
CA GLY A 312 42.86 -6.01 14.05
C GLY A 312 43.34 -4.62 14.49
N ASP A 313 43.53 -3.72 13.54
CA ASP A 313 43.98 -2.34 13.80
C ASP A 313 42.82 -1.36 14.10
N LYS A 314 41.57 -1.83 14.08
CA LYS A 314 40.39 -0.97 14.26
C LYS A 314 39.75 -1.17 15.63
N GLU A 315 39.50 -0.06 16.31
CA GLU A 315 38.68 -0.01 17.52
C GLU A 315 37.20 0.12 17.17
N PHE A 316 36.37 -0.78 17.71
CA PHE A 316 34.92 -0.71 17.60
C PHE A 316 34.32 -0.27 18.92
N LYS A 317 33.79 0.95 18.94
CA LYS A 317 33.22 1.57 20.15
C LYS A 317 31.85 1.01 20.50
N CYS A 318 31.64 0.82 21.79
CA CYS A 318 30.34 0.53 22.38
C CYS A 318 29.60 1.84 22.72
N SER A 319 28.29 1.77 22.83
CA SER A 319 27.44 2.88 23.32
C SER A 319 27.86 3.47 24.68
N SER A 320 28.58 2.70 25.51
CA SER A 320 29.09 3.13 26.82
C SER A 320 30.58 3.46 26.81
N TYR A 321 31.19 3.69 25.63
CA TYR A 321 32.63 3.98 25.49
C TYR A 321 33.07 5.15 26.39
N GLU A 322 32.37 6.29 26.32
CA GLU A 322 32.68 7.49 27.12
C GLU A 322 32.47 7.31 28.63
N LYS A 323 31.78 6.25 29.06
CA LYS A 323 31.50 5.95 30.47
C LYS A 323 32.42 4.85 31.03
N GLY A 324 33.44 4.42 30.26
CA GLY A 324 34.35 3.34 30.65
C GLY A 324 33.80 1.93 30.38
N GLY A 325 32.74 1.81 29.58
CA GLY A 325 32.11 0.54 29.23
C GLY A 325 30.92 0.15 30.08
N HIS A 326 30.46 -1.10 29.92
CA HIS A 326 29.37 -1.66 30.73
C HIS A 326 29.89 -2.54 31.88
N GLY A 327 31.21 -2.76 31.97
CA GLY A 327 31.79 -3.70 32.92
C GLY A 327 31.43 -5.14 32.58
N THR A 328 31.37 -6.00 33.60
CA THR A 328 30.98 -7.40 33.45
C THR A 328 29.48 -7.50 33.20
N ILE A 329 29.11 -8.05 32.05
CA ILE A 329 27.72 -8.20 31.61
C ILE A 329 27.45 -9.62 31.13
N GLU A 330 26.22 -10.07 31.37
CA GLU A 330 25.65 -11.31 30.85
C GLU A 330 24.78 -11.02 29.62
N ILE A 331 24.36 -12.07 28.92
CA ILE A 331 23.56 -11.98 27.68
C ILE A 331 22.30 -11.11 27.82
N ASN A 332 21.59 -11.21 28.95
CA ASN A 332 20.38 -10.42 29.22
C ASN A 332 20.70 -8.92 29.22
N SER A 333 21.69 -8.52 30.01
CA SER A 333 22.15 -7.12 30.10
C SER A 333 22.79 -6.65 28.80
N ALA A 334 23.50 -7.53 28.09
CA ALA A 334 24.15 -7.22 26.83
C ALA A 334 23.13 -6.82 25.75
N LEU A 335 22.03 -7.57 25.58
CA LEU A 335 20.98 -7.17 24.64
C LEU A 335 20.21 -5.93 25.15
N ALA A 336 19.87 -5.90 26.45
CA ALA A 336 19.11 -4.79 27.04
C ALA A 336 19.83 -3.44 26.89
N LEU A 337 21.11 -3.38 27.22
CA LEU A 337 21.98 -2.20 27.10
C LEU A 337 22.58 -2.04 25.69
N SER A 338 22.29 -2.99 24.79
CA SER A 338 22.75 -3.00 23.41
C SER A 338 24.27 -2.90 23.29
N CYS A 339 25.02 -3.66 24.09
CA CYS A 339 26.48 -3.65 24.07
C CYS A 339 27.02 -4.07 22.68
N ASN A 340 27.87 -3.29 22.02
CA ASN A 340 28.46 -3.67 20.73
C ASN A 340 29.59 -4.68 20.92
N SER A 341 30.46 -4.42 21.89
CA SER A 341 31.63 -5.24 22.23
C SER A 341 31.28 -6.71 22.46
N TYR A 342 30.21 -6.98 23.21
CA TYR A 342 29.70 -8.33 23.48
C TYR A 342 29.31 -9.05 22.18
N PHE A 343 28.54 -8.39 21.31
CA PHE A 343 27.99 -9.00 20.09
C PHE A 343 29.06 -9.19 19.03
N ILE A 344 30.01 -8.26 18.92
CA ILE A 344 31.17 -8.42 18.05
C ILE A 344 32.01 -9.61 18.51
N ASN A 345 32.31 -9.74 19.81
CA ASN A 345 33.04 -10.90 20.33
C ASN A 345 32.31 -12.22 20.00
N MET A 346 31.02 -12.28 20.30
CA MET A 346 30.18 -13.44 20.01
C MET A 346 30.15 -13.79 18.52
N ALA A 347 30.06 -12.79 17.63
CA ALA A 347 30.03 -12.99 16.19
C ALA A 347 31.37 -13.46 15.63
N LEU A 348 32.49 -12.96 16.18
CA LEU A 348 33.83 -13.43 15.82
C LEU A 348 34.02 -14.91 16.20
N ASP A 349 33.52 -15.33 17.35
CA ASP A 349 33.55 -16.74 17.78
C ASP A 349 32.59 -17.63 16.96
N LEU A 350 31.43 -17.08 16.56
CA LEU A 350 30.43 -17.80 15.78
C LEU A 350 30.87 -18.04 14.33
N GLY A 351 31.50 -17.02 13.73
CA GLY A 351 31.80 -16.93 12.30
C GLY A 351 30.66 -16.31 11.48
N ALA A 352 30.96 -15.87 10.27
CA ALA A 352 30.02 -15.19 9.38
C ALA A 352 28.95 -16.12 8.78
N ASP A 353 29.32 -17.35 8.45
CA ASP A 353 28.44 -18.29 7.72
C ASP A 353 27.13 -18.59 8.48
N PRO A 354 27.14 -18.94 9.78
CA PRO A 354 25.90 -19.11 10.54
C PRO A 354 25.03 -17.85 10.60
N ILE A 355 25.64 -16.67 10.68
CA ILE A 355 24.93 -15.37 10.77
C ILE A 355 24.22 -15.08 9.44
N LEU A 356 24.95 -15.18 8.32
CA LEU A 356 24.39 -14.91 6.99
C LEU A 356 23.36 -15.98 6.57
N SER A 357 23.58 -17.24 6.94
CA SER A 357 22.60 -18.31 6.74
C SER A 357 21.31 -18.06 7.54
N MET A 358 21.44 -17.52 8.75
CA MET A 358 20.30 -17.12 9.57
C MET A 358 19.51 -15.95 8.96
N CYS A 359 20.20 -14.96 8.36
CA CYS A 359 19.53 -13.89 7.59
C CYS A 359 18.61 -14.48 6.51
N ASN A 360 19.12 -15.41 5.70
CA ASN A 360 18.34 -16.07 4.65
C ASN A 360 17.19 -16.90 5.21
N THR A 361 17.42 -17.63 6.30
CA THR A 361 16.42 -18.45 6.99
C THR A 361 15.24 -17.60 7.50
N LEU A 362 15.54 -16.38 7.95
CA LEU A 362 14.56 -15.40 8.41
C LEU A 362 13.98 -14.53 7.28
N GLY A 363 14.40 -14.74 6.03
CA GLY A 363 13.85 -14.07 4.85
C GLY A 363 14.50 -12.72 4.49
N LEU A 364 15.54 -12.29 5.18
CA LEU A 364 16.30 -11.09 4.80
C LEU A 364 17.02 -11.31 3.47
N GLY A 365 17.17 -10.24 2.69
CA GLY A 365 17.80 -10.30 1.36
C GLY A 365 16.89 -10.88 0.25
N ASN A 366 15.65 -11.23 0.59
CA ASN A 366 14.65 -11.78 -0.33
C ASN A 366 13.35 -10.97 -0.28
N ASN A 367 12.56 -11.02 -1.36
CA ASN A 367 11.22 -10.44 -1.36
C ASN A 367 10.32 -11.14 -0.33
N THR A 368 9.46 -10.38 0.33
CA THR A 368 8.58 -10.89 1.39
C THR A 368 7.30 -11.54 0.85
N GLY A 369 6.97 -11.28 -0.42
CA GLY A 369 5.74 -11.74 -1.08
C GLY A 369 4.78 -10.59 -1.42
N LEU A 370 5.07 -9.37 -0.94
CA LEU A 370 4.32 -8.17 -1.29
C LEU A 370 4.40 -7.83 -2.79
N SER A 371 5.54 -8.10 -3.44
CA SER A 371 5.68 -7.95 -4.91
C SER A 371 4.64 -8.76 -5.68
N LEU A 372 4.34 -9.98 -5.23
CA LEU A 372 3.34 -10.86 -5.87
C LEU A 372 1.91 -10.34 -5.65
N GLN A 373 1.72 -9.50 -4.64
CA GLN A 373 0.45 -8.84 -4.29
C GLN A 373 0.36 -7.41 -4.86
N GLY A 374 1.27 -7.02 -5.77
CA GLY A 374 1.23 -5.75 -6.50
C GLY A 374 1.83 -4.55 -5.77
N ILE A 375 2.58 -4.79 -4.70
CA ILE A 375 3.32 -3.75 -3.97
C ILE A 375 4.81 -3.91 -4.26
N ASP A 376 5.39 -2.94 -4.97
CA ASP A 376 6.82 -2.92 -5.25
C ASP A 376 7.62 -2.85 -3.93
N GLU A 377 8.50 -3.81 -3.69
CA GLU A 377 9.34 -3.89 -2.49
C GLU A 377 10.82 -4.05 -2.84
N ALA A 378 11.69 -3.53 -1.97
CA ALA A 378 13.10 -3.87 -2.01
C ALA A 378 13.32 -5.24 -1.37
N LYS A 379 14.14 -6.08 -2.00
CA LYS A 379 14.55 -7.38 -1.42
C LYS A 379 15.44 -7.24 -0.17
N GLY A 380 15.93 -6.04 0.14
CA GLY A 380 17.01 -5.83 1.09
C GLY A 380 18.36 -6.25 0.52
N PHE A 381 19.36 -6.38 1.39
CA PHE A 381 20.71 -6.79 0.99
C PHE A 381 21.37 -7.55 2.12
N VAL A 382 21.94 -8.72 1.80
CA VAL A 382 22.76 -9.52 2.71
C VAL A 382 24.02 -9.86 1.93
N SER A 383 25.20 -9.49 2.47
CA SER A 383 26.48 -9.81 1.84
C SER A 383 26.59 -11.31 1.52
N PRO A 384 27.02 -11.68 0.31
CA PRO A 384 27.53 -13.01 0.04
C PRO A 384 28.69 -13.34 0.99
N LEU A 385 28.81 -14.61 1.41
CA LEU A 385 29.88 -15.04 2.30
C LEU A 385 31.28 -14.74 1.73
N SER A 386 31.43 -14.79 0.39
CA SER A 386 32.68 -14.46 -0.32
C SER A 386 33.15 -13.01 -0.12
N ASP A 387 32.24 -12.11 0.24
CA ASP A 387 32.53 -10.69 0.42
C ASP A 387 32.97 -10.38 1.86
N ILE A 388 32.79 -11.33 2.80
CA ILE A 388 33.31 -11.25 4.16
C ILE A 388 34.75 -11.75 4.18
N LYS A 389 35.71 -10.83 4.12
CA LYS A 389 37.14 -11.14 3.91
C LYS A 389 37.95 -11.10 5.19
N ASN A 390 37.51 -10.31 6.18
CA ASN A 390 38.27 -10.09 7.40
C ASN A 390 37.37 -10.02 8.66
N PRO A 391 37.95 -10.17 9.86
CA PRO A 391 37.21 -10.07 11.13
C PRO A 391 36.45 -8.74 11.33
N GLY A 392 36.94 -7.63 10.75
CA GLY A 392 36.27 -6.34 10.80
C GLY A 392 34.96 -6.30 10.03
N ASP A 393 34.85 -7.08 8.94
CA ASP A 393 33.60 -7.23 8.19
C ASP A 393 32.54 -7.94 9.06
N ILE A 394 32.94 -9.00 9.77
CA ILE A 394 32.08 -9.72 10.74
C ILE A 394 31.64 -8.76 11.86
N ALA A 395 32.57 -7.97 12.38
CA ALA A 395 32.27 -6.99 13.41
C ALA A 395 31.22 -5.97 12.96
N ASN A 396 31.35 -5.39 11.75
CA ASN A 396 30.36 -4.46 11.20
C ASN A 396 28.99 -5.14 11.03
N VAL A 397 28.97 -6.32 10.42
CA VAL A 397 27.75 -7.12 10.18
C VAL A 397 27.00 -7.36 11.50
N SER A 398 27.68 -7.83 12.55
CA SER A 398 27.09 -8.15 13.87
C SER A 398 26.46 -6.96 14.62
N ILE A 399 26.68 -5.75 14.16
CA ILE A 399 26.04 -4.55 14.72
C ILE A 399 25.06 -3.90 13.73
N GLY A 400 24.74 -4.60 12.64
CA GLY A 400 23.85 -4.15 11.59
C GLY A 400 24.40 -2.97 10.78
N GLN A 401 25.73 -2.91 10.64
CA GLN A 401 26.44 -1.94 9.81
C GLN A 401 27.17 -2.63 8.65
N GLY A 402 27.55 -1.84 7.64
CA GLY A 402 28.19 -2.35 6.44
C GLY A 402 27.17 -2.80 5.40
N GLN A 403 27.40 -3.96 4.81
CA GLN A 403 26.67 -4.44 3.64
C GLN A 403 25.42 -5.28 4.01
N ILE A 404 24.60 -4.76 4.93
CA ILE A 404 23.32 -5.38 5.30
C ILE A 404 22.21 -4.33 5.35
N LEU A 405 21.17 -4.56 4.56
CA LEU A 405 20.00 -3.70 4.47
C LEU A 405 18.72 -4.55 4.58
N ALA A 406 17.70 -4.02 5.23
CA ALA A 406 16.39 -4.65 5.32
C ALA A 406 15.27 -3.61 5.29
N THR A 407 14.07 -4.07 4.93
CA THR A 407 12.86 -3.24 4.91
C THR A 407 12.13 -3.29 6.25
N PRO A 408 11.38 -2.24 6.64
CA PRO A 408 10.50 -2.31 7.81
C PRO A 408 9.56 -3.53 7.82
N VAL A 409 9.06 -3.95 6.65
CA VAL A 409 8.27 -5.19 6.52
C VAL A 409 9.09 -6.43 6.89
N GLN A 410 10.33 -6.58 6.40
CA GLN A 410 11.21 -7.70 6.77
C GLN A 410 11.52 -7.71 8.28
N ILE A 411 11.63 -6.53 8.90
CA ILE A 411 11.86 -6.41 10.35
C ILE A 411 10.61 -6.78 11.16
N ALA A 412 9.42 -6.42 10.69
CA ALA A 412 8.17 -6.85 11.30
C ALA A 412 8.04 -8.38 11.25
N ASP A 413 8.36 -9.01 10.11
CA ASP A 413 8.30 -10.47 9.91
C ASP A 413 9.35 -11.21 10.76
N LEU A 414 10.55 -10.66 10.89
CA LEU A 414 11.58 -11.16 11.82
C LEU A 414 11.03 -11.23 13.25
N VAL A 415 10.44 -10.13 13.73
CA VAL A 415 9.91 -10.06 15.08
C VAL A 415 8.65 -10.92 15.24
N ALA A 416 7.79 -10.97 14.23
CA ALA A 416 6.62 -11.85 14.21
C ALA A 416 7.04 -13.32 14.30
N THR A 417 8.07 -13.73 13.56
CA THR A 417 8.61 -15.10 13.62
C THR A 417 9.12 -15.46 15.02
N ILE A 418 9.85 -14.56 15.68
CA ILE A 418 10.32 -14.77 17.07
C ILE A 418 9.11 -14.84 18.02
N ALA A 419 8.17 -13.91 17.89
CA ALA A 419 6.97 -13.83 18.72
C ALA A 419 6.09 -15.09 18.59
N ASN A 420 5.97 -15.62 17.36
CA ASN A 420 5.22 -16.81 16.97
C ASN A 420 5.97 -18.12 17.28
N GLY A 421 6.89 -18.10 18.25
CA GLY A 421 7.59 -19.30 18.69
C GLY A 421 8.50 -19.93 17.63
N GLY A 422 9.01 -19.15 16.68
CA GLY A 422 9.91 -19.59 15.62
C GLY A 422 9.24 -20.03 14.33
N ILE A 423 7.93 -19.78 14.19
CA ILE A 423 7.14 -20.10 12.99
C ILE A 423 7.01 -18.83 12.14
N LYS A 424 7.58 -18.88 10.94
CA LYS A 424 7.46 -17.84 9.91
C LYS A 424 6.21 -18.07 9.07
N ASN A 425 5.44 -17.01 8.84
CA ASN A 425 4.26 -17.04 7.98
C ASN A 425 4.56 -16.35 6.63
N ASN A 426 3.69 -16.55 5.63
CA ASN A 426 3.69 -15.69 4.45
C ASN A 426 3.05 -14.34 4.78
N ILE A 427 3.62 -13.26 4.26
CA ILE A 427 3.09 -11.91 4.45
C ILE A 427 1.90 -11.69 3.51
N ASN A 428 0.79 -11.20 4.04
CA ASN A 428 -0.41 -10.89 3.26
C ASN A 428 -0.86 -9.45 3.51
N VAL A 429 -1.20 -8.72 2.44
CA VAL A 429 -1.86 -7.41 2.50
C VAL A 429 -3.28 -7.46 1.89
N VAL A 430 -3.56 -8.46 1.07
CA VAL A 430 -4.87 -8.71 0.45
C VAL A 430 -5.43 -10.04 0.96
N ASP A 431 -6.68 -10.04 1.41
CA ASP A 431 -7.38 -11.27 1.81
C ASP A 431 -8.12 -11.88 0.62
N CYS A 432 -9.05 -11.14 0.02
CA CYS A 432 -9.92 -11.71 -1.00
C CYS A 432 -10.62 -10.68 -1.89
N VAL A 433 -11.24 -11.18 -2.97
CA VAL A 433 -12.25 -10.44 -3.73
C VAL A 433 -13.61 -10.75 -3.15
N VAL A 434 -14.44 -9.73 -2.95
CA VAL A 434 -15.82 -9.85 -2.46
C VAL A 434 -16.81 -9.22 -3.42
N ASN A 435 -18.04 -9.72 -3.45
CA ASN A 435 -19.11 -9.12 -4.24
C ASN A 435 -19.86 -8.03 -3.42
N LYS A 436 -20.86 -7.40 -4.05
CA LYS A 436 -21.68 -6.35 -3.41
C LYS A 436 -22.43 -6.80 -2.14
N GLU A 437 -22.70 -8.10 -1.99
CA GLU A 437 -23.31 -8.67 -0.77
C GLU A 437 -22.27 -8.95 0.33
N GLY A 438 -20.98 -8.74 0.06
CA GLY A 438 -19.88 -9.02 0.97
C GLY A 438 -19.41 -10.48 0.96
N ASN A 439 -19.94 -11.31 0.07
CA ASN A 439 -19.57 -12.71 -0.08
C ASN A 439 -18.20 -12.82 -0.77
N LYS A 440 -17.33 -13.68 -0.24
CA LYS A 440 -16.02 -13.99 -0.83
C LYS A 440 -16.23 -14.72 -2.17
N VAL A 441 -15.70 -14.17 -3.26
CA VAL A 441 -15.78 -14.75 -4.61
C VAL A 441 -14.45 -15.34 -5.09
N ARG A 442 -13.32 -14.85 -4.55
CA ARG A 442 -11.98 -15.37 -4.87
C ARG A 442 -11.04 -15.16 -3.69
N ASP A 443 -10.36 -16.21 -3.26
CA ASP A 443 -9.30 -16.10 -2.27
C ASP A 443 -8.01 -15.59 -2.93
N LEU A 444 -7.33 -14.68 -2.24
CA LEU A 444 -6.06 -14.09 -2.68
C LEU A 444 -4.96 -14.28 -1.63
N LYS A 445 -5.33 -14.68 -0.42
CA LYS A 445 -4.42 -14.85 0.70
C LYS A 445 -3.64 -16.15 0.57
N GLU A 446 -2.33 -16.06 0.76
CA GLU A 446 -1.47 -17.24 0.83
C GLU A 446 -1.29 -17.66 2.29
N ILE A 447 -1.63 -18.92 2.58
CA ILE A 447 -1.48 -19.50 3.91
C ILE A 447 -0.30 -20.46 3.87
N SER A 448 0.76 -20.12 4.62
CA SER A 448 1.95 -20.94 4.78
C SER A 448 2.51 -20.71 6.18
N GLN A 449 2.95 -21.80 6.81
CA GLN A 449 3.59 -21.76 8.12
C GLN A 449 4.82 -22.67 8.09
N LYS A 450 5.99 -22.11 8.37
CA LYS A 450 7.24 -22.86 8.41
C LYS A 450 7.98 -22.56 9.69
N ARG A 451 8.33 -23.61 10.44
CA ARG A 451 9.26 -23.46 11.56
C ARG A 451 10.66 -23.18 11.01
N VAL A 452 11.21 -22.02 11.35
CA VAL A 452 12.55 -21.58 10.95
C VAL A 452 13.48 -21.35 12.13
N LEU A 453 12.93 -21.20 13.35
CA LEU A 453 13.67 -21.25 14.61
C LEU A 453 13.12 -22.36 15.49
N SER A 454 13.98 -22.98 16.29
CA SER A 454 13.53 -23.87 17.35
C SER A 454 12.69 -23.10 18.38
N GLU A 455 11.76 -23.80 19.03
CA GLU A 455 10.95 -23.21 20.10
C GLU A 455 11.83 -22.68 21.25
N VAL A 456 12.93 -23.37 21.53
CA VAL A 456 13.91 -22.96 22.55
C VAL A 456 14.53 -21.62 22.19
N THR A 457 15.06 -21.47 20.97
CA THR A 457 15.63 -20.21 20.48
C THR A 457 14.62 -19.08 20.54
N ALA A 458 13.41 -19.29 20.01
CA ALA A 458 12.36 -18.27 20.01
C ALA A 458 11.99 -17.84 21.43
N LYS A 459 11.82 -18.79 22.36
CA LYS A 459 11.51 -18.50 23.77
C LYS A 459 12.62 -17.72 24.46
N ARG A 460 13.89 -18.06 24.20
CA ARG A 460 15.04 -17.32 24.75
C ARG A 460 15.10 -15.90 24.20
N LEU A 461 14.93 -15.71 22.90
CA LEU A 461 14.89 -14.39 22.27
C LEU A 461 13.77 -13.51 22.84
N LYS A 462 12.55 -14.05 22.99
CA LYS A 462 11.43 -13.33 23.61
C LYS A 462 11.77 -12.79 25.00
N ARG A 463 12.31 -13.65 25.87
CA ARG A 463 12.74 -13.24 27.22
C ARG A 463 13.80 -12.13 27.18
N LEU A 464 14.76 -12.21 26.26
CA LEU A 464 15.78 -11.17 26.11
C LEU A 464 15.18 -9.85 25.61
N MET A 465 14.25 -9.90 24.66
CA MET A 465 13.54 -8.74 24.11
C MET A 465 12.65 -8.06 25.16
N GLU A 466 12.01 -8.82 26.05
CA GLU A 466 11.29 -8.30 27.23
C GLU A 466 12.26 -7.60 28.22
N GLY A 467 13.48 -8.14 28.37
CA GLY A 467 14.58 -7.51 29.11
C GLY A 467 14.96 -6.11 28.58
N VAL A 468 14.92 -5.92 27.26
CA VAL A 468 15.21 -4.61 26.63
C VAL A 468 14.20 -3.55 27.04
N VAL A 469 12.92 -3.92 27.14
CA VAL A 469 11.83 -3.02 27.50
C VAL A 469 11.78 -2.77 29.01
N SER A 470 12.06 -3.79 29.83
CA SER A 470 12.01 -3.65 31.29
C SER A 470 13.19 -2.86 31.88
N ILE A 471 14.42 -3.20 31.52
CA ILE A 471 15.63 -2.65 32.15
C ILE A 471 16.59 -1.95 31.20
N GLY A 472 16.35 -2.06 29.88
CA GLY A 472 17.30 -1.65 28.85
C GLY A 472 17.02 -0.32 28.17
N THR A 473 17.48 -0.25 26.92
CA THR A 473 17.35 0.91 26.02
C THR A 473 15.92 1.13 25.50
N GLY A 474 15.03 0.14 25.64
CA GLY A 474 13.66 0.16 25.15
C GLY A 474 12.60 0.56 26.19
N LYS A 475 13.00 1.11 27.35
CA LYS A 475 12.07 1.44 28.46
C LYS A 475 10.84 2.25 28.09
N GLN A 476 10.96 3.14 27.10
CA GLN A 476 9.83 3.97 26.66
C GLN A 476 8.80 3.20 25.82
N ALA A 477 9.06 1.94 25.48
CA ALA A 477 8.13 1.02 24.83
C ALA A 477 7.34 0.13 25.82
N ASN A 478 7.36 0.47 27.13
CA ASN A 478 6.70 -0.32 28.16
C ASN A 478 5.18 -0.35 27.96
N LEU A 479 4.62 -1.56 27.98
CA LEU A 479 3.19 -1.84 27.86
C LEU A 479 2.72 -2.77 28.99
N ASP A 480 3.32 -2.72 30.18
CA ASP A 480 3.01 -3.62 31.30
C ASP A 480 1.53 -3.55 31.70
N GLY A 481 0.93 -2.36 31.64
CA GLY A 481 -0.51 -2.15 31.85
C GLY A 481 -1.43 -2.83 30.82
N TYR A 482 -0.87 -3.33 29.71
CA TYR A 482 -1.57 -3.95 28.58
C TYR A 482 -1.05 -5.37 28.27
N GLY A 483 -0.37 -6.03 29.23
CA GLY A 483 0.15 -7.39 29.07
C GLY A 483 1.62 -7.48 28.67
N GLY A 484 2.35 -6.36 28.74
CA GLY A 484 3.79 -6.27 28.51
C GLY A 484 4.18 -6.21 27.03
N ALA A 485 5.46 -5.95 26.77
CA ALA A 485 6.03 -5.97 25.43
C ALA A 485 7.48 -6.47 25.44
N GLY A 486 7.92 -6.99 24.30
CA GLY A 486 9.32 -7.27 24.01
C GLY A 486 9.77 -6.49 22.79
N GLY A 487 11.03 -6.05 22.74
CA GLY A 487 11.53 -5.39 21.55
C GLY A 487 13.03 -5.18 21.52
N LYS A 488 13.49 -4.47 20.48
CA LYS A 488 14.86 -4.04 20.30
C LYS A 488 14.92 -2.66 19.64
N THR A 489 15.71 -1.79 20.24
CA THR A 489 16.09 -0.50 19.65
C THR A 489 17.21 -0.68 18.62
N GLY A 490 17.17 0.12 17.56
CA GLY A 490 18.28 0.27 16.62
C GLY A 490 18.59 1.74 16.37
N SER A 491 19.87 2.03 16.20
CA SER A 491 20.35 3.28 15.64
C SER A 491 21.43 2.92 14.63
N ALA A 492 21.27 3.36 13.39
CA ALA A 492 22.24 3.13 12.34
C ALA A 492 22.73 4.46 11.79
N GLU A 493 24.05 4.59 11.70
CA GLU A 493 24.69 5.78 11.14
C GLU A 493 24.68 5.67 9.61
N THR A 494 24.16 6.69 8.93
CA THR A 494 24.08 6.68 7.46
C THR A 494 25.37 7.15 6.78
N GLY A 495 26.27 7.78 7.53
CA GLY A 495 27.43 8.50 6.99
C GLY A 495 27.08 9.82 6.30
N GLN A 496 25.79 10.17 6.23
CA GLN A 496 25.31 11.42 5.64
C GLN A 496 25.16 12.51 6.71
N TYR A 497 25.34 13.75 6.28
CA TYR A 497 25.14 14.93 7.10
C TYR A 497 24.16 15.87 6.41
N ILE A 498 23.19 16.40 7.17
CA ILE A 498 22.28 17.46 6.73
C ILE A 498 22.43 18.59 7.74
N ASP A 499 22.69 19.81 7.24
CA ASP A 499 22.91 21.01 8.07
C ASP A 499 23.99 20.84 9.16
N GLY A 500 24.99 20.01 8.89
CA GLY A 500 26.07 19.69 9.83
C GLY A 500 25.73 18.64 10.88
N GLU A 501 24.47 18.19 10.95
CA GLU A 501 24.03 17.08 11.81
C GLU A 501 24.10 15.74 11.08
N LYS A 502 24.55 14.71 11.79
CA LYS A 502 24.68 13.35 11.24
C LYS A 502 23.30 12.69 11.19
N ILE A 503 22.92 12.17 10.03
CA ILE A 503 21.65 11.48 9.87
C ILE A 503 21.72 10.09 10.46
N ILE A 504 20.86 9.84 11.44
CA ILE A 504 20.72 8.57 12.15
C ILE A 504 19.37 7.96 11.80
N GLN A 505 19.42 6.72 11.33
CA GLN A 505 18.27 5.88 11.12
C GLN A 505 17.88 5.24 12.46
N ALA A 506 16.74 5.64 13.00
CA ALA A 506 16.24 5.16 14.28
C ALA A 506 15.19 4.08 14.08
N TRP A 507 15.34 2.99 14.86
CA TRP A 507 14.48 1.83 14.80
C TRP A 507 13.94 1.45 16.18
N PHE A 508 12.71 0.97 16.20
CA PHE A 508 12.22 0.09 17.23
C PHE A 508 11.47 -1.08 16.59
N ALA A 509 11.86 -2.30 16.94
CA ALA A 509 11.25 -3.52 16.45
C ALA A 509 10.79 -4.35 17.65
N GLY A 510 9.50 -4.65 17.77
CA GLY A 510 8.96 -5.29 18.97
C GLY A 510 7.59 -5.93 18.75
N TYR A 511 7.12 -6.65 19.77
CA TYR A 511 5.82 -7.31 19.76
C TYR A 511 5.07 -7.06 21.07
N PHE A 512 3.75 -7.14 21.00
CA PHE A 512 2.87 -7.08 22.15
C PHE A 512 1.56 -7.84 21.91
N PRO A 513 0.84 -8.23 22.98
CA PRO A 513 1.31 -8.33 24.37
C PRO A 513 2.46 -9.34 24.56
N ALA A 514 3.23 -9.25 25.64
CA ALA A 514 4.36 -10.17 25.86
C ALA A 514 3.92 -11.62 26.14
N ASN A 515 2.87 -11.76 26.96
CA ASN A 515 2.34 -13.06 27.39
C ASN A 515 1.60 -13.84 26.27
N ALA A 516 0.92 -13.13 25.37
CA ALA A 516 0.20 -13.68 24.23
C ALA A 516 0.39 -12.75 23.01
N PRO A 517 1.55 -12.84 22.33
CA PRO A 517 1.86 -11.94 21.22
C PRO A 517 0.79 -11.98 20.12
N LYS A 518 0.21 -10.82 19.84
CA LYS A 518 -0.80 -10.63 18.79
C LYS A 518 -0.24 -9.84 17.62
N TYR A 519 0.52 -8.79 17.92
CA TYR A 519 1.07 -7.88 16.92
C TYR A 519 2.59 -7.77 17.04
N SER A 520 3.26 -7.81 15.90
CA SER A 520 4.63 -7.39 15.68
C SER A 520 4.62 -6.00 15.06
N VAL A 521 5.55 -5.14 15.46
CA VAL A 521 5.70 -3.78 14.93
C VAL A 521 7.14 -3.48 14.61
N ALA A 522 7.37 -2.95 13.41
CA ALA A 522 8.60 -2.28 13.05
C ALA A 522 8.34 -0.78 12.85
N ILE A 523 9.05 0.06 13.60
CA ILE A 523 9.03 1.52 13.49
C ILE A 523 10.39 1.97 12.99
N PHE A 524 10.38 2.71 11.89
CA PHE A 524 11.55 3.29 11.26
C PHE A 524 11.42 4.79 11.12
N ILE A 525 12.44 5.56 11.54
CA ILE A 525 12.49 7.01 11.42
C ILE A 525 13.81 7.38 10.73
N GLU A 526 13.74 8.10 9.59
CA GLU A 526 14.91 8.38 8.73
C GLU A 526 15.91 9.33 9.37
N ASP A 527 15.41 10.33 10.10
CA ASP A 527 16.19 11.35 10.79
C ASP A 527 15.86 11.36 12.28
N GLY A 528 16.04 10.20 12.91
CA GLY A 528 15.74 10.00 14.32
C GLY A 528 17.02 10.06 15.13
N LYS A 529 17.10 10.95 16.13
CA LYS A 529 18.26 11.04 17.03
C LYS A 529 18.65 9.69 17.64
N SER A 530 17.66 8.91 18.11
CA SER A 530 17.89 7.53 18.57
C SER A 530 16.62 6.68 18.53
N GLY A 531 16.75 5.36 18.31
CA GLY A 531 15.62 4.43 18.35
C GLY A 531 14.85 4.41 19.68
N GLY A 532 15.56 4.51 20.80
CA GLY A 532 14.96 4.49 22.14
C GLY A 532 14.18 5.75 22.51
N THR A 533 14.49 6.90 21.90
CA THR A 533 13.82 8.18 22.21
C THR A 533 12.84 8.60 21.12
N ALA A 534 13.05 8.20 19.87
CA ALA A 534 12.19 8.55 18.75
C ALA A 534 11.14 7.47 18.47
N ALA A 535 11.55 6.20 18.38
CA ALA A 535 10.69 5.10 17.92
C ALA A 535 10.00 4.35 19.07
N ALA A 536 10.69 4.09 20.19
CA ALA A 536 10.10 3.37 21.33
C ALA A 536 8.84 4.04 21.93
N PRO A 537 8.75 5.37 22.10
CA PRO A 537 7.52 6.02 22.58
C PRO A 537 6.34 5.86 21.64
N ILE A 538 6.60 5.86 20.32
CA ILE A 538 5.57 5.65 19.31
C ILE A 538 5.01 4.23 19.45
N PHE A 539 5.88 3.23 19.67
CA PHE A 539 5.45 1.86 19.94
C PHE A 539 4.53 1.76 21.17
N ALA A 540 4.87 2.42 22.28
CA ALA A 540 4.02 2.42 23.47
C ALA A 540 2.67 3.12 23.21
N GLU A 541 2.66 4.26 22.53
CA GLU A 541 1.41 4.98 22.19
C GLU A 541 0.48 4.10 21.36
N ILE A 542 0.97 3.56 20.23
CA ILE A 542 0.13 2.75 19.33
C ILE A 542 -0.31 1.45 20.02
N GLY A 543 0.58 0.81 20.79
CA GLY A 543 0.27 -0.43 21.48
C GLY A 543 -0.80 -0.23 22.55
N ALA A 544 -0.69 0.84 23.35
CA ALA A 544 -1.71 1.20 24.34
C ALA A 544 -3.06 1.52 23.67
N GLU A 545 -3.05 2.24 22.55
CA GLU A 545 -4.27 2.61 21.83
C GLU A 545 -4.96 1.39 21.20
N ILE A 546 -4.20 0.49 20.56
CA ILE A 546 -4.70 -0.77 20.00
C ILE A 546 -5.32 -1.65 21.09
N MET A 547 -4.61 -1.82 22.21
CA MET A 547 -5.06 -2.67 23.31
C MET A 547 -6.26 -2.07 24.07
N SER A 548 -6.29 -0.76 24.30
CA SER A 548 -7.41 -0.10 24.98
C SER A 548 -8.71 -0.10 24.18
N LYS A 549 -8.62 -0.08 22.84
CA LYS A 549 -9.78 -0.19 21.95
C LYS A 549 -10.22 -1.63 21.68
N GLY A 550 -9.44 -2.63 22.12
CA GLY A 550 -9.74 -4.04 21.92
C GLY A 550 -9.64 -4.51 20.46
N LEU A 551 -8.77 -3.85 19.67
CA LEU A 551 -8.58 -4.12 18.23
C LEU A 551 -7.78 -5.40 17.97
#